data_AF-A0A1Y3ZP38-F1
#
_entry.id   AF-A0A1Y3ZP38-F1
#
_cell.length_a   1.000
_cell.length_b   1.000
_cell.length_c   1.000
_cell.angle_alpha   90.00
_cell.angle_beta   90.00
_cell.angle_gamma   90.00
#
_symmetry.space_group_name_H-M   'P 1'
#
loop_
_entity.id
_entity.type
_entity.pdbx_description
1 polymer ?
#
loop_
_entity_poly.entity_id
_entity_poly.type
_entity_poly.pdbx_seq_one_letter_code
_entity_poly.pdbx_strand_id
1 'polypeptide(L)'
;MSEYHNPPVGPDISAGASRNSEETYGLSETNPIVTGPDTILYDLSRVETGTRYGGRRQRWSAYFAVPTSGNAQLLADARKAMCNALYLRRGRPVTGRFGYLPSGKMPSWYETDGPANLGDPDAGPVRTVEMRAYADGKHSPEIVDAQGHPITDLDTIFLDRRTRKNRRALHAQVAFYYEPYWGYGVQNVSRRLIKVQIFGV
;
A
#
# COMPACT_ATOMS: atom_id res chain seq x y z
N MET A 1 -49.98 -43.39 8.23
CA MET A 1 -49.02 -43.70 9.31
C MET A 1 -47.67 -43.84 8.62
N SER A 2 -46.89 -42.76 8.55
CA SER A 2 -45.72 -42.49 9.41
C SER A 2 -44.59 -43.50 9.13
N GLU A 3 -43.36 -43.16 8.78
CA GLU A 3 -42.53 -42.00 9.18
C GLU A 3 -41.53 -41.63 8.06
N TYR A 4 -41.37 -40.34 7.79
CA TYR A 4 -40.22 -39.81 7.03
C TYR A 4 -39.05 -39.62 8.00
N HIS A 5 -37.96 -40.35 7.77
CA HIS A 5 -36.70 -40.14 8.46
C HIS A 5 -35.98 -38.95 7.81
N ASN A 6 -36.02 -37.78 8.47
CA ASN A 6 -35.20 -36.64 8.06
C ASN A 6 -33.73 -36.90 8.43
N PRO A 7 -32.77 -36.73 7.51
CA PRO A 7 -31.35 -36.72 7.88
C PRO A 7 -31.03 -35.44 8.67
N PRO A 8 -30.00 -35.48 9.54
CA PRO A 8 -29.70 -34.38 10.45
C PRO A 8 -29.24 -33.15 9.68
N VAL A 9 -29.75 -32.00 10.12
CA VAL A 9 -29.29 -30.66 9.75
C VAL A 9 -27.80 -30.56 10.10
N GLY A 10 -26.95 -30.67 9.08
CA GLY A 10 -25.54 -30.27 9.14
C GLY A 10 -25.44 -28.75 9.26
N PRO A 11 -24.34 -28.24 9.83
CA PRO A 11 -24.27 -26.89 10.38
C PRO A 11 -24.59 -25.84 9.32
N ASP A 12 -25.40 -24.86 9.73
CA ASP A 12 -25.63 -23.61 9.03
C ASP A 12 -24.33 -23.11 8.39
N ILE A 13 -24.30 -23.16 7.06
CA ILE A 13 -23.25 -22.54 6.26
C ILE A 13 -23.46 -21.04 6.43
N SER A 14 -22.80 -20.48 7.43
CA SER A 14 -22.66 -19.05 7.63
C SER A 14 -22.19 -18.44 6.31
N ALA A 15 -22.90 -17.40 5.88
CA ALA A 15 -22.71 -16.67 4.63
C ALA A 15 -21.21 -16.54 4.28
N GLY A 16 -20.82 -17.20 3.21
CA GLY A 16 -19.43 -17.27 2.77
C GLY A 16 -18.87 -15.89 2.52
N ALA A 17 -17.92 -15.47 3.35
CA ALA A 17 -16.84 -14.62 2.88
C ALA A 17 -16.22 -15.35 1.67
N SER A 18 -16.35 -14.74 0.50
CA SER A 18 -15.87 -15.32 -0.76
C SER A 18 -14.41 -15.73 -0.59
N ARG A 19 -14.07 -17.01 -0.84
CA ARG A 19 -12.67 -17.48 -0.91
C ARG A 19 -11.80 -16.60 -1.84
N ASN A 20 -12.43 -15.95 -2.82
CA ASN A 20 -11.76 -15.01 -3.73
C ASN A 20 -11.28 -13.73 -3.02
N SER A 21 -11.85 -13.35 -1.87
CA SER A 21 -11.42 -12.17 -1.11
C SER A 21 -10.00 -12.36 -0.56
N GLU A 22 -9.70 -13.47 0.12
CA GLU A 22 -8.34 -13.73 0.61
C GLU A 22 -7.31 -13.86 -0.53
N GLU A 23 -7.71 -14.45 -1.67
CA GLU A 23 -6.84 -14.64 -2.83
C GLU A 23 -6.49 -13.33 -3.55
N THR A 24 -7.35 -12.31 -3.43
CA THR A 24 -7.19 -11.01 -4.11
C THR A 24 -6.70 -9.89 -3.20
N TYR A 25 -6.48 -10.18 -1.90
CA TYR A 25 -6.03 -9.19 -0.94
C TYR A 25 -4.69 -8.57 -1.34
N GLY A 26 -4.67 -7.25 -1.42
CA GLY A 26 -3.51 -6.48 -1.86
C GLY A 26 -3.17 -6.64 -3.34
N LEU A 27 -4.05 -7.22 -4.15
CA LEU A 27 -3.84 -7.45 -5.60
C LEU A 27 -4.87 -6.73 -6.48
N SER A 28 -5.85 -6.06 -5.89
CA SER A 28 -6.90 -5.36 -6.60
C SER A 28 -7.30 -4.06 -5.91
N GLU A 29 -7.90 -3.15 -6.67
CA GLU A 29 -8.44 -1.90 -6.14
C GLU A 29 -9.61 -2.14 -5.17
N THR A 30 -10.40 -3.19 -5.41
CA THR A 30 -11.55 -3.57 -4.58
C THR A 30 -11.16 -4.30 -3.29
N ASN A 31 -9.90 -4.75 -3.19
CA ASN A 31 -9.39 -5.40 -2.00
C ASN A 31 -7.92 -5.03 -1.75
N PRO A 32 -7.67 -3.75 -1.39
CA PRO A 32 -6.32 -3.24 -1.24
C PRO A 32 -5.73 -3.53 0.14
N ILE A 33 -4.42 -3.32 0.26
CA ILE A 33 -3.77 -3.15 1.55
C ILE A 33 -4.09 -1.75 2.04
N VAL A 34 -4.57 -1.65 3.27
CA VAL A 34 -4.86 -0.38 3.95
C VAL A 34 -4.03 -0.34 5.22
N THR A 35 -3.06 0.57 5.29
CA THR A 35 -2.13 0.66 6.42
C THR A 35 -2.81 1.17 7.71
N GLY A 36 -2.17 0.96 8.87
CA GLY A 36 -2.64 1.51 10.14
C GLY A 36 -2.56 3.05 10.18
N PRO A 37 -3.34 3.72 11.06
CA PRO A 37 -3.32 5.18 11.21
C PRO A 37 -2.00 5.73 11.77
N ASP A 38 -1.16 4.85 12.32
CA ASP A 38 0.20 5.10 12.78
C ASP A 38 1.23 5.16 11.64
N THR A 39 0.79 4.98 10.38
CA THR A 39 1.67 5.10 9.22
C THR A 39 2.24 6.51 9.11
N ILE A 40 3.54 6.61 8.95
CA ILE A 40 4.27 7.86 8.82
C ILE A 40 4.36 8.21 7.33
N LEU A 41 3.72 9.28 6.92
CA LEU A 41 3.77 9.84 5.56
C LEU A 41 4.85 10.90 5.48
N TYR A 42 5.93 10.60 4.75
CA TYR A 42 7.06 11.51 4.56
C TYR A 42 6.85 12.46 3.36
N ASP A 43 6.19 11.98 2.31
CA ASP A 43 5.91 12.77 1.11
C ASP A 43 4.62 12.34 0.42
N LEU A 44 3.85 13.31 -0.07
CA LEU A 44 2.76 13.13 -1.00
C LEU A 44 2.87 14.21 -2.08
N SER A 45 3.25 13.81 -3.29
CA SER A 45 3.60 14.75 -4.34
C SER A 45 3.26 14.24 -5.74
N ARG A 46 3.05 15.18 -6.67
CA ARG A 46 3.05 14.87 -8.11
C ARG A 46 4.49 14.81 -8.60
N VAL A 47 4.95 13.61 -8.94
CA VAL A 47 6.29 13.40 -9.51
C VAL A 47 6.21 13.33 -11.02
N GLU A 48 7.11 14.03 -11.70
CA GLU A 48 7.35 13.83 -13.13
C GLU A 48 8.11 12.53 -13.33
N THR A 49 7.57 11.66 -14.18
CA THR A 49 8.24 10.47 -14.64
C THR A 49 8.48 10.53 -16.13
N GLY A 50 9.72 10.29 -16.53
CA GLY A 50 10.08 10.14 -17.93
C GLY A 50 9.42 8.89 -18.50
N THR A 51 8.82 9.02 -19.68
CA THR A 51 8.33 7.90 -20.47
C THR A 51 9.45 7.38 -21.36
N ARG A 52 9.34 6.12 -21.79
CA ARG A 52 10.28 5.46 -22.71
C ARG A 52 10.48 6.21 -24.03
N TYR A 53 9.57 7.12 -24.40
CA TYR A 53 9.57 7.88 -25.65
C TYR A 53 9.80 9.40 -25.44
N GLY A 54 10.39 9.81 -24.32
CA GLY A 54 10.78 11.21 -24.10
C GLY A 54 9.67 12.15 -23.60
N GLY A 55 8.42 11.68 -23.46
CA GLY A 55 7.36 12.44 -22.80
C GLY A 55 7.51 12.43 -21.27
N ARG A 56 7.11 13.50 -20.59
CA ARG A 56 7.02 13.55 -19.12
C ARG A 56 5.57 13.34 -18.70
N ARG A 57 5.33 12.45 -17.74
CA ARG A 57 4.00 12.26 -17.13
C ARG A 57 4.08 12.58 -15.65
N GLN A 58 3.24 13.49 -15.19
CA GLN A 58 3.01 13.69 -13.77
C GLN A 58 2.17 12.53 -13.24
N ARG A 59 2.65 11.90 -12.16
CA ARG A 59 1.89 10.90 -11.42
C ARG A 59 1.97 11.21 -9.94
N TRP A 60 0.90 10.95 -9.22
CA TRP A 60 0.94 11.01 -7.76
C TRP A 60 1.88 9.95 -7.20
N SER A 61 2.63 10.30 -6.15
CA SER A 61 3.42 9.38 -5.35
C SER A 61 3.27 9.66 -3.87
N ALA A 62 3.19 8.60 -3.08
CA ALA A 62 3.24 8.65 -1.62
C ALA A 62 4.48 7.88 -1.15
N TYR A 63 5.29 8.50 -0.31
CA TYR A 63 6.41 7.88 0.39
C TYR A 63 6.11 7.82 1.88
N PHE A 64 6.10 6.61 2.44
CA PHE A 64 5.60 6.37 3.78
C PHE A 64 6.33 5.20 4.46
N ALA A 65 6.25 5.14 5.79
CA ALA A 65 6.78 4.09 6.63
C ALA A 65 5.68 3.51 7.52
N VAL A 66 5.61 2.18 7.58
CA VAL A 66 4.69 1.45 8.47
C VAL A 66 5.49 0.90 9.66
N PRO A 67 5.18 1.30 10.90
CA PRO A 67 5.82 0.71 12.09
C PRO A 67 5.62 -0.79 12.16
N THR A 68 6.66 -1.56 12.50
CA THR A 68 6.51 -3.03 12.63
C THR A 68 5.74 -3.41 13.88
N SER A 69 5.84 -2.59 14.94
CA SER A 69 5.03 -2.73 16.15
C SER A 69 3.56 -2.49 15.79
N GLY A 70 2.66 -3.37 16.22
CA GLY A 70 1.22 -3.25 15.93
C GLY A 70 0.78 -3.63 14.50
N ASN A 71 1.68 -3.66 13.51
CA ASN A 71 1.34 -3.97 12.10
C ASN A 71 1.94 -5.28 11.57
N ALA A 72 2.40 -6.19 12.44
CA ALA A 72 3.10 -7.41 12.01
C ALA A 72 2.28 -8.27 11.03
N GLN A 73 0.99 -8.47 11.30
CA GLN A 73 0.10 -9.24 10.42
C GLN A 73 -0.11 -8.52 9.08
N LEU A 74 -0.40 -7.21 9.11
CA LEU A 74 -0.54 -6.39 7.90
C LEU A 74 0.70 -6.46 7.01
N LEU A 75 1.89 -6.40 7.62
CA LEU A 75 3.15 -6.50 6.88
C LEU A 75 3.36 -7.92 6.33
N ALA A 76 2.99 -8.96 7.07
CA ALA A 76 3.03 -10.32 6.55
C ALA A 76 2.11 -10.50 5.33
N ASP A 77 0.89 -9.97 5.40
CA ASP A 77 -0.09 -10.03 4.31
C ASP A 77 0.34 -9.19 3.12
N ALA A 78 0.89 -7.99 3.35
CA ALA A 78 1.46 -7.16 2.31
C ALA A 78 2.64 -7.86 1.60
N ARG A 79 3.51 -8.55 2.35
CA ARG A 79 4.60 -9.35 1.79
C ARG A 79 4.08 -10.51 0.94
N LYS A 80 3.05 -11.21 1.42
CA LYS A 80 2.38 -12.29 0.67
C LYS A 80 1.77 -11.76 -0.63
N ALA A 81 1.02 -10.65 -0.57
CA ALA A 81 0.40 -10.03 -1.75
C ALA A 81 1.45 -9.59 -2.77
N MET A 82 2.56 -9.00 -2.32
CA MET A 82 3.66 -8.62 -3.20
C MET A 82 4.29 -9.84 -3.91
N CYS A 83 4.53 -10.92 -3.16
CA CYS A 83 4.99 -12.18 -3.75
C CYS A 83 3.99 -12.68 -4.79
N ASN A 84 2.70 -12.74 -4.46
CA ASN A 84 1.66 -13.16 -5.41
C ASN A 84 1.67 -12.30 -6.68
N ALA A 85 1.84 -10.98 -6.56
CA ALA A 85 1.94 -10.09 -7.72
C ALA A 85 3.16 -10.37 -8.61
N LEU A 86 4.31 -10.78 -8.03
CA LEU A 86 5.46 -11.24 -8.83
C LEU A 86 5.11 -12.46 -9.69
N TYR A 87 4.27 -13.36 -9.18
CA TYR A 87 3.85 -14.56 -9.90
C TYR A 87 2.69 -14.34 -10.87
N LEU A 88 2.22 -13.10 -11.05
CA LEU A 88 1.14 -12.77 -11.99
C LEU A 88 1.65 -12.04 -13.25
N ARG A 89 1.19 -12.49 -14.43
CA ARG A 89 1.31 -11.80 -15.72
C ARG A 89 -0.08 -11.56 -16.28
N ARG A 90 -0.51 -10.29 -16.33
CA ARG A 90 -1.86 -9.91 -16.78
C ARG A 90 -2.97 -10.70 -16.07
N GLY A 91 -2.82 -10.92 -14.76
CA GLY A 91 -3.76 -11.71 -13.95
C GLY A 91 -3.66 -13.23 -14.13
N ARG A 92 -2.67 -13.75 -14.87
CA ARG A 92 -2.43 -15.19 -15.03
C ARG A 92 -1.16 -15.62 -14.29
N PRO A 93 -1.12 -16.83 -13.69
CA PRO A 93 0.10 -17.37 -13.12
C PRO A 93 1.24 -17.40 -14.16
N VAL A 94 2.43 -16.99 -13.76
CA VAL A 94 3.65 -17.06 -14.58
C VAL A 94 4.30 -18.41 -14.40
N THR A 95 4.47 -19.16 -15.49
CA THR A 95 5.35 -20.32 -15.58
C THR A 95 6.65 -19.90 -16.30
N GLY A 96 7.74 -19.67 -15.56
CA GLY A 96 9.02 -19.22 -16.13
C GLY A 96 10.08 -18.86 -15.09
N ARG A 97 11.33 -18.66 -15.53
CA ARG A 97 12.44 -18.23 -14.66
C ARG A 97 12.23 -16.77 -14.25
N PHE A 98 12.03 -16.54 -12.96
CA PHE A 98 12.06 -15.21 -12.35
C PHE A 98 13.50 -14.70 -12.39
N GLY A 99 13.69 -13.46 -12.87
CA GLY A 99 14.98 -12.79 -12.74
C GLY A 99 15.34 -12.75 -11.25
N TYR A 100 16.43 -13.43 -10.88
CA TYR A 100 16.97 -13.42 -9.53
C TYR A 100 17.02 -11.98 -9.02
N LEU A 101 16.27 -11.67 -7.96
CA LEU A 101 16.60 -10.50 -7.13
C LEU A 101 17.95 -10.82 -6.49
N PRO A 102 19.02 -10.07 -6.77
CA PRO A 102 20.30 -10.29 -6.10
C PRO A 102 20.07 -10.17 -4.58
N SER A 103 20.40 -11.24 -3.86
CA SER A 103 20.46 -11.33 -2.39
C SER A 103 19.26 -10.71 -1.64
N GLY A 104 18.11 -11.40 -1.57
CA GLY A 104 17.11 -11.20 -0.51
C GLY A 104 16.44 -9.83 -0.37
N LYS A 105 16.81 -8.84 -1.20
CA LYS A 105 16.22 -7.50 -1.19
C LYS A 105 14.97 -7.53 -2.05
N MET A 106 13.83 -7.61 -1.37
CA MET A 106 12.53 -7.36 -1.99
C MET A 106 12.55 -5.95 -2.59
N PRO A 107 12.18 -5.76 -3.87
CA PRO A 107 12.25 -4.46 -4.51
C PRO A 107 11.37 -3.49 -3.72
N SER A 108 12.00 -2.49 -3.12
CA SER A 108 11.37 -1.40 -2.38
C SER A 108 10.53 -1.79 -1.16
N TRP A 109 10.95 -2.85 -0.47
CA TRP A 109 10.65 -3.12 0.93
C TRP A 109 11.93 -2.88 1.72
N TYR A 110 11.99 -1.79 2.48
CA TYR A 110 13.18 -1.44 3.25
C TYR A 110 12.83 -1.41 4.73
N GLU A 111 13.39 -2.36 5.48
CA GLU A 111 13.36 -2.32 6.94
C GLU A 111 14.40 -1.29 7.39
N THR A 112 13.94 -0.27 8.11
CA THR A 112 14.79 0.79 8.65
C THR A 112 14.29 1.20 10.03
N ASP A 113 15.17 1.81 10.79
CA ASP A 113 14.79 2.51 12.01
C ASP A 113 14.18 3.87 11.62
N GLY A 114 12.97 4.15 12.09
CA GLY A 114 12.22 5.39 11.90
C GLY A 114 11.78 5.98 13.25
N PRO A 115 11.16 7.17 13.29
CA PRO A 115 10.74 7.77 14.55
C PRO A 115 9.57 6.99 15.17
N ALA A 116 9.63 6.69 16.48
CA ALA A 116 8.51 6.03 17.19
C ALA A 116 7.29 6.95 17.35
N ASN A 117 7.52 8.25 17.44
CA ASN A 117 6.47 9.27 17.54
C ASN A 117 6.92 10.55 16.82
N LEU A 118 6.06 11.11 15.97
CA LEU A 118 6.35 12.35 15.22
C LEU A 118 6.29 13.61 16.10
N GLY A 119 5.60 13.55 17.24
CA GLY A 119 5.46 14.62 18.21
C GLY A 119 6.44 14.55 19.40
N ASP A 120 7.14 13.43 19.57
CA ASP A 120 8.04 13.18 20.70
C ASP A 120 9.42 12.70 20.22
N PRO A 121 10.43 13.59 20.14
CA PRO A 121 11.77 13.25 19.69
C PRO A 121 12.53 12.33 20.67
N ASP A 122 12.05 12.18 21.91
CA ASP A 122 12.67 11.34 22.93
C ASP A 122 12.11 9.90 22.94
N ALA A 123 11.05 9.63 22.17
CA ALA A 123 10.41 8.31 22.06
C ALA A 123 11.30 7.21 21.44
N GLY A 124 12.49 7.58 20.96
CA GLY A 124 13.46 6.66 20.36
C GLY A 124 13.05 6.15 18.97
N PRO A 125 13.92 5.39 18.30
CA PRO A 125 13.60 4.80 17.00
C PRO A 125 12.72 3.55 17.13
N VAL A 126 11.80 3.37 16.19
CA VAL A 126 11.04 2.14 15.98
C VAL A 126 11.43 1.52 14.64
N ARG A 127 11.42 0.19 14.56
CA ARG A 127 11.55 -0.48 13.26
C ARG A 127 10.33 -0.18 12.39
N THR A 128 10.59 0.18 11.15
CA THR A 128 9.58 0.51 10.16
C THR A 128 9.88 -0.19 8.84
N VAL A 129 8.84 -0.35 8.02
CA VAL A 129 8.96 -0.75 6.62
C VAL A 129 8.63 0.45 5.75
N GLU A 130 9.63 0.97 5.07
CA GLU A 130 9.47 2.06 4.11
C GLU A 130 8.97 1.54 2.75
N MET A 131 8.00 2.26 2.20
CA MET A 131 7.34 1.94 0.95
C MET A 131 7.09 3.19 0.13
N ARG A 132 7.00 3.00 -1.19
CA ARG A 132 6.59 4.06 -2.11
C ARG A 132 5.52 3.55 -3.06
N ALA A 133 4.38 4.23 -3.09
CA ALA A 133 3.25 3.92 -3.97
C ALA A 133 3.06 5.03 -5.00
N TYR A 134 2.53 4.66 -6.18
CA TYR A 134 2.32 5.57 -7.30
C TYR A 134 0.92 5.41 -7.89
N ALA A 135 0.33 6.50 -8.36
CA ALA A 135 -0.83 6.43 -9.25
C ALA A 135 -0.40 5.99 -10.68
N ASP A 136 -1.33 5.47 -11.50
CA ASP A 136 -1.08 5.17 -12.93
C ASP A 136 -0.84 6.42 -13.78
N GLY A 137 -1.20 7.60 -13.25
CA GLY A 137 -1.29 8.82 -14.05
C GLY A 137 -2.53 8.87 -14.96
N LYS A 138 -3.50 7.96 -14.78
CA LYS A 138 -4.84 8.05 -15.38
C LYS A 138 -5.87 8.48 -14.34
N HIS A 139 -5.76 7.94 -13.13
CA HIS A 139 -6.62 8.22 -11.99
C HIS A 139 -5.81 8.96 -10.92
N SER A 140 -6.42 9.99 -10.33
CA SER A 140 -5.87 10.60 -9.12
C SER A 140 -6.28 9.74 -7.92
N PRO A 141 -5.37 9.51 -6.95
CA PRO A 141 -5.76 8.87 -5.72
C PRO A 141 -6.73 9.77 -4.96
N GLU A 142 -7.59 9.17 -4.14
CA GLU A 142 -8.43 9.90 -3.21
C GLU A 142 -7.54 10.43 -2.07
N ILE A 143 -7.53 11.74 -1.85
CA ILE A 143 -6.76 12.35 -0.75
C ILE A 143 -7.73 13.08 0.16
N VAL A 144 -7.81 12.66 1.42
CA VAL A 144 -8.82 13.12 2.37
C VAL A 144 -8.23 13.45 3.74
N ASP A 145 -8.95 14.28 4.50
CA ASP A 145 -8.66 14.57 5.90
C ASP A 145 -9.13 13.44 6.84
N ALA A 146 -8.94 13.62 8.14
CA ALA A 146 -9.34 12.66 9.16
C ALA A 146 -10.86 12.36 9.14
N GLN A 147 -11.68 13.32 8.68
CA GLN A 147 -13.13 13.20 8.58
C GLN A 147 -13.59 12.62 7.24
N GLY A 148 -12.67 12.42 6.29
CA GLY A 148 -12.97 11.91 4.95
C GLY A 148 -13.31 13.01 3.93
N HIS A 149 -13.11 14.28 4.25
CA HIS A 149 -13.33 15.36 3.27
C HIS A 149 -12.16 15.44 2.28
N PRO A 150 -12.44 15.63 0.98
CA PRO A 150 -11.41 15.79 -0.03
C PRO A 150 -10.47 16.96 0.26
N ILE A 151 -9.17 16.68 0.18
CA ILE A 151 -8.11 17.68 0.28
C ILE A 151 -7.63 18.02 -1.13
N THR A 152 -7.74 19.29 -1.50
CA THR A 152 -7.33 19.80 -2.83
C THR A 152 -6.05 20.62 -2.80
N ASP A 153 -5.72 21.24 -1.65
CA ASP A 153 -4.53 22.07 -1.47
C ASP A 153 -3.51 21.38 -0.57
N LEU A 154 -2.65 20.54 -1.15
CA LEU A 154 -1.61 19.83 -0.39
C LEU A 154 -0.46 20.73 0.05
N ASP A 155 -0.25 21.85 -0.62
CA ASP A 155 0.79 22.81 -0.24
C ASP A 155 0.51 23.36 1.16
N THR A 156 -0.75 23.48 1.56
CA THR A 156 -1.12 23.87 2.94
C THR A 156 -0.75 22.85 4.02
N ILE A 157 -0.61 21.58 3.67
CA ILE A 157 -0.42 20.46 4.62
C ILE A 157 1.06 20.13 4.76
N PHE A 158 1.82 20.20 3.67
CA PHE A 158 3.24 19.86 3.66
C PHE A 158 4.17 21.08 3.70
N LEU A 159 3.68 22.33 3.65
CA LEU A 159 4.49 23.51 4.00
C LEU A 159 4.35 23.88 5.47
N ASP A 160 5.49 23.93 6.17
CA ASP A 160 5.63 24.84 7.31
C ASP A 160 5.65 26.30 6.81
N ARG A 161 4.54 27.01 7.03
CA ARG A 161 4.37 28.43 6.65
C ARG A 161 5.39 29.37 7.30
N ARG A 162 6.05 28.97 8.38
CA ARG A 162 7.00 29.84 9.13
C ARG A 162 8.41 29.80 8.56
N THR A 163 8.83 28.71 7.95
CA THR A 163 10.25 28.47 7.62
C THR A 163 10.52 28.24 6.13
N ARG A 164 9.48 27.99 5.31
CA ARG A 164 9.62 27.54 3.90
C ARG A 164 10.63 26.38 3.73
N LYS A 165 10.91 25.62 4.79
CA LYS A 165 11.83 24.48 4.78
C LYS A 165 11.19 23.29 5.49
N ASN A 166 11.32 22.14 4.83
CA ASN A 166 10.88 20.79 5.18
C ASN A 166 9.37 20.53 5.28
N ARG A 167 8.99 19.48 4.55
CA ARG A 167 7.74 18.74 4.68
C ARG A 167 7.79 17.98 5.99
N ARG A 168 6.98 18.37 6.98
CA ARG A 168 6.88 17.62 8.24
C ARG A 168 6.20 16.28 7.93
N ALA A 169 6.74 15.18 8.47
CA ALA A 169 6.08 13.89 8.37
C ALA A 169 4.73 13.95 9.09
N LEU A 170 3.76 13.18 8.59
CA LEU A 170 2.39 13.18 9.09
C LEU A 170 1.97 11.75 9.43
N HIS A 171 1.06 11.60 10.38
CA HIS A 171 0.29 10.38 10.52
C HIS A 171 -0.79 10.32 9.44
N ALA A 172 -0.85 9.17 8.77
CA ALA A 172 -1.78 8.92 7.69
C ALA A 172 -2.20 7.46 7.66
N GLN A 173 -3.19 7.15 6.84
CA GLN A 173 -3.51 5.81 6.39
C GLN A 173 -3.38 5.80 4.86
N VAL A 174 -2.72 4.79 4.32
CA VAL A 174 -2.45 4.66 2.89
C VAL A 174 -3.09 3.38 2.38
N ALA A 175 -3.92 3.50 1.34
CA ALA A 175 -4.49 2.36 0.64
C ALA A 175 -3.78 2.14 -0.70
N PHE A 176 -3.32 0.93 -0.94
CA PHE A 176 -2.64 0.54 -2.18
C PHE A 176 -2.81 -0.94 -2.50
N TYR A 177 -2.55 -1.33 -3.74
CA TYR A 177 -2.43 -2.73 -4.13
C TYR A 177 -1.19 -2.97 -4.97
N TYR A 178 -0.71 -4.21 -5.02
CA TYR A 178 0.42 -4.62 -5.82
C TYR A 178 0.00 -4.97 -7.24
N GLU A 179 0.74 -4.46 -8.22
CA GLU A 179 0.57 -4.81 -9.63
C GLU A 179 1.91 -5.24 -10.24
N PRO A 180 1.92 -6.20 -11.18
CA PRO A 180 3.13 -6.56 -11.91
C PRO A 180 3.61 -5.35 -12.73
N TYR A 181 4.89 -5.01 -12.59
CA TYR A 181 5.53 -3.92 -13.33
C TYR A 181 6.67 -4.47 -14.18
N TRP A 182 6.75 -4.02 -15.44
CA TRP A 182 7.83 -4.37 -16.35
C TRP A 182 8.64 -3.13 -16.65
N GLY A 183 9.82 -3.03 -16.05
CA GLY A 183 10.76 -1.93 -16.24
C GLY A 183 12.12 -2.46 -16.61
N TYR A 184 12.80 -1.81 -17.56
CA TYR A 184 14.18 -2.12 -17.93
C TYR A 184 14.44 -3.61 -18.27
N GLY A 185 13.45 -4.28 -18.86
CA GLY A 185 13.57 -5.69 -19.26
C GLY A 185 13.41 -6.72 -18.13
N VAL A 186 13.08 -6.30 -16.91
CA VAL A 186 12.91 -7.18 -15.75
C VAL A 186 11.48 -7.07 -15.21
N GLN A 187 10.90 -8.21 -14.81
CA GLN A 187 9.64 -8.23 -14.08
C GLN A 187 9.86 -7.82 -12.61
N ASN A 188 9.05 -6.90 -12.13
CA ASN A 188 9.06 -6.37 -10.78
C ASN A 188 7.61 -6.17 -10.31
N VAL A 189 7.42 -5.55 -9.14
CA VAL A 189 6.12 -5.18 -8.61
C VAL A 189 6.08 -3.68 -8.36
N SER A 190 4.96 -3.06 -8.71
CA SER A 190 4.63 -1.68 -8.34
C SER A 190 3.55 -1.71 -7.27
N ARG A 191 3.49 -0.65 -6.44
CA ARG A 191 2.33 -0.40 -5.58
C ARG A 191 1.51 0.69 -6.22
N ARG A 192 0.26 0.36 -6.54
CA ARG A 192 -0.71 1.32 -7.04
C ARG A 192 -1.40 2.01 -5.88
N LEU A 193 -1.22 3.33 -5.81
CA LEU A 193 -1.82 4.19 -4.80
C LEU A 193 -3.30 4.41 -5.13
N ILE A 194 -4.18 4.17 -4.16
CA ILE A 194 -5.63 4.39 -4.26
C ILE A 194 -6.06 5.57 -3.42
N LYS A 195 -5.70 5.58 -2.14
CA LYS A 195 -6.18 6.56 -1.16
C LYS A 195 -5.11 6.93 -0.15
N VAL A 196 -5.12 8.19 0.28
CA VAL A 196 -4.37 8.69 1.43
C VAL A 196 -5.32 9.46 2.34
N GLN A 197 -5.45 9.03 3.58
CA GLN A 197 -6.19 9.73 4.63
C GLN A 197 -5.21 10.33 5.64
N ILE A 198 -5.27 11.63 5.88
CA ILE A 198 -4.29 12.36 6.69
C ILE A 198 -4.90 12.70 8.05
N PHE A 199 -4.23 12.31 9.14
CA PHE A 199 -4.69 12.55 10.51
C PHE A 199 -4.04 13.78 11.16
N GLY A 200 -2.87 14.20 10.68
CA GLY A 200 -2.13 15.34 11.21
C GLY A 200 -0.71 14.96 11.63
N VAL A 201 -0.08 15.81 12.42
CA VAL A 201 1.20 15.54 13.09
C VAL A 201 0.92 14.98 14.47
#